data_AF-A0A0B7BZC8-F1
#
_entry.id   AF-A0A0B7BZC8-F1
#
_cell.length_a   1.000
_cell.length_b   1.000
_cell.length_c   1.000
_cell.angle_alpha   90.00
_cell.angle_beta   90.00
_cell.angle_gamma   90.00
#
_symmetry.space_group_name_H-M   'P 1'
#
loop_
_entity.id
_entity.type
_entity.pdbx_description
1 polymer ?
#
loop_
_entity_poly.entity_id
_entity_poly.type
_entity_poly.pdbx_seq_one_letter_code
_entity_poly.pdbx_strand_id
1 'polypeptide(L)' 'TECTNVVEVQGVWAEDLGSYFLIEPLGHRRSKVTYITRMDTRGRTPEWYRMIFGHICVNFLDRLKQSFRQASSEQ' A
#
# COMPACT_ATOMS: atom_id res chain seq x y z
N THR A 1 3.83 -17.23 -28.95
CA THR A 1 4.85 -17.77 -28.02
C THR A 1 4.46 -17.32 -26.64
N GLU A 2 4.20 -18.28 -25.76
CA GLU A 2 3.73 -18.11 -24.37
C GLU A 2 4.58 -17.11 -23.58
N CYS A 3 3.95 -16.09 -23.00
CA CYS A 3 4.57 -15.21 -22.01
C CYS A 3 4.36 -15.77 -20.60
N THR A 4 4.86 -16.98 -20.33
CA THR A 4 4.90 -17.56 -18.98
C THR A 4 6.28 -17.32 -18.38
N ASN A 5 6.62 -16.05 -18.15
CA ASN A 5 7.61 -15.73 -17.14
C ASN A 5 6.96 -15.96 -15.78
N VAL A 6 6.89 -17.24 -15.37
CA VAL A 6 6.49 -17.61 -14.01
C VAL A 6 7.65 -17.19 -13.12
N VAL A 7 7.60 -15.96 -12.61
CA VAL A 7 8.48 -15.55 -11.51
C VAL A 7 8.17 -16.52 -10.38
N GLU A 8 9.18 -17.27 -9.93
CA GLU A 8 9.03 -18.16 -8.79
C GLU A 8 8.73 -17.31 -7.55
N VAL A 9 7.46 -17.21 -7.20
CA VAL A 9 7.02 -16.43 -6.04
C VAL A 9 7.33 -17.24 -4.79
N GLN A 10 8.45 -16.91 -4.15
CA GLN A 10 8.77 -17.41 -2.82
C GLN A 10 7.98 -16.60 -1.78
N GLY A 11 7.05 -17.25 -1.07
CA GLY A 11 6.30 -16.63 0.02
C GLY A 11 4.88 -17.16 0.17
N VAL A 12 4.15 -16.56 1.11
CA VAL A 12 2.72 -16.83 1.30
C VAL A 12 1.92 -15.74 0.59
N TRP A 13 0.95 -16.15 -0.22
CA TRP A 13 0.03 -15.21 -0.87
C TRP A 13 -0.88 -14.54 0.14
N ALA A 14 -0.92 -13.21 0.11
CA ALA A 14 -1.89 -12.43 0.84
C ALA A 14 -3.22 -12.37 0.07
N GLU A 15 -4.32 -12.29 0.80
CA GLU A 15 -5.67 -12.09 0.27
C GLU A 15 -6.12 -10.66 0.57
N ASP A 16 -6.37 -9.88 -0.48
CA ASP A 16 -6.94 -8.54 -0.34
C ASP A 16 -8.47 -8.63 -0.33
N LEU A 17 -9.07 -8.34 0.81
CA LEU A 17 -10.53 -8.32 0.97
C LEU A 17 -11.11 -6.95 0.60
N GLY A 18 -10.26 -5.94 0.42
CA GLY A 18 -10.66 -4.63 -0.03
C GLY A 18 -9.64 -3.55 0.36
N SER A 19 -9.23 -2.77 -0.64
CA SER A 19 -8.31 -1.66 -0.48
C SER A 19 -8.84 -0.45 -1.22
N TYR A 20 -9.11 0.62 -0.48
CA TYR A 20 -9.79 1.83 -0.96
C TYR A 20 -8.97 3.06 -0.61
N PHE A 21 -8.79 3.94 -1.60
CA PHE A 21 -8.19 5.25 -1.42
C PHE A 21 -9.27 6.31 -1.50
N LEU A 22 -9.51 7.01 -0.40
CA LEU A 22 -10.29 8.23 -0.38
C LEU A 22 -9.34 9.42 -0.52
N ILE A 23 -9.50 10.17 -1.60
CA ILE A 23 -8.62 11.31 -1.92
C ILE A 23 -9.47 12.57 -1.94
N GLU A 24 -9.24 13.43 -0.96
CA GLU A 24 -9.93 14.72 -0.84
C GLU A 24 -8.98 15.86 -1.23
N PRO A 25 -9.43 16.84 -2.02
CA PRO A 25 -8.62 18.01 -2.34
C PRO A 25 -8.38 18.86 -1.07
N LEU A 26 -7.14 19.28 -0.83
CA LEU A 26 -6.73 20.12 0.32
C LEU A 26 -6.00 21.40 -0.14
N GLY A 27 -6.39 21.92 -1.30
CA GLY A 27 -5.82 23.12 -1.94
C GLY A 27 -4.75 22.82 -3.00
N HIS A 28 -3.99 23.85 -3.39
CA HIS A 28 -3.04 23.76 -4.48
C HIS A 28 -1.98 22.67 -4.26
N ARG A 29 -1.95 21.70 -5.18
CA ARG A 29 -0.99 20.57 -5.22
C ARG A 29 -0.95 19.70 -3.97
N ARG A 30 -2.00 19.70 -3.15
CA ARG A 30 -2.09 18.88 -1.94
C ARG A 30 -3.43 18.15 -1.90
N SER A 31 -3.36 16.87 -1.55
CA SER A 31 -4.53 16.03 -1.32
C SER A 31 -4.40 15.37 0.03
N LYS A 32 -5.52 15.23 0.74
CA LYS A 32 -5.62 14.38 1.93
C LYS A 32 -5.99 12.98 1.46
N VAL A 33 -5.14 12.01 1.77
CA VAL A 33 -5.35 10.60 1.37
C VAL A 33 -5.68 9.79 2.61
N THR A 34 -6.80 9.08 2.57
CA THR A 34 -7.19 8.09 3.58
C THR A 34 -7.18 6.73 2.92
N TYR A 35 -6.37 5.81 3.45
CA TYR A 35 -6.27 4.44 2.96
C TYR A 35 -7.03 3.50 3.91
N ILE A 36 -8.10 2.89 3.39
CA ILE A 36 -8.92 1.92 4.10
C ILE A 36 -8.63 0.57 3.48
N THR A 37 -8.00 -0.33 4.22
CA THR A 37 -7.62 -1.65 3.72
C THR A 37 -7.99 -2.76 4.69
N ARG A 38 -8.33 -3.91 4.13
CA ARG A 38 -8.49 -5.16 4.84
C ARG A 38 -7.78 -6.25 4.06
N MET A 39 -6.63 -6.67 4.56
CA MET A 39 -5.81 -7.69 3.93
C MET A 39 -5.51 -8.82 4.92
N ASP A 40 -5.63 -10.06 4.45
CA ASP A 40 -5.12 -11.22 5.17
C ASP A 40 -3.80 -11.68 4.56
N THR A 41 -2.69 -11.35 5.21
CA THR A 41 -1.34 -11.78 4.85
C THR A 41 -1.05 -13.26 5.14
N ARG A 42 -2.00 -13.97 5.77
CA ARG A 42 -1.95 -15.38 6.18
C ARG A 42 -0.77 -15.74 7.10
N GLY A 43 -1.00 -16.65 8.04
CA GLY A 43 0.05 -17.09 8.99
C GLY A 43 0.44 -16.06 10.06
N ARG A 44 -0.33 -14.97 10.23
CA ARG A 44 -0.17 -14.00 11.32
C ARG A 44 -1.23 -14.20 12.40
N THR A 45 -0.87 -13.91 13.64
CA THR A 45 -1.82 -13.93 14.76
C THR A 45 -2.71 -12.68 14.74
N PRO A 46 -3.92 -12.73 15.33
CA PRO A 46 -4.76 -11.53 15.49
C PRO A 46 -4.02 -10.38 16.20
N GLU A 47 -3.19 -10.73 17.20
CA GLU A 47 -2.37 -9.77 17.93
C GLU A 47 -1.35 -9.05 17.03
N TRP A 48 -0.77 -9.76 16.06
CA TRP A 48 0.12 -9.16 15.08
C TRP A 48 -0.59 -8.11 14.22
N TYR A 49 -1.83 -8.40 13.77
CA TYR A 49 -2.61 -7.42 12.99
C TYR A 49 -2.92 -6.16 13.81
N ARG A 50 -3.22 -6.34 15.10
CA ARG A 50 -3.46 -5.22 16.02
C ARG A 50 -2.25 -4.32 16.19
N MET A 51 -1.04 -4.90 16.30
CA MET A 51 0.15 -4.14 16.64
C MET A 51 0.96 -3.67 15.41
N ILE A 52 1.06 -4.48 14.36
CA ILE A 52 2.07 -4.29 13.30
C ILE A 52 1.46 -3.82 11.98
N PHE A 53 0.26 -4.29 11.63
CA PHE A 53 -0.33 -4.02 10.32
C PHE A 53 -0.56 -2.51 10.07
N GLY A 54 -0.90 -1.76 11.13
CA GLY A 54 -1.02 -0.30 11.06
C GLY A 54 0.30 0.38 10.65
N HIS A 55 1.44 -0.05 11.20
CA HIS A 55 2.75 0.50 10.83
C HIS A 55 3.11 0.22 9.38
N ILE A 56 2.74 -0.95 8.86
CA ILE A 56 2.93 -1.29 7.43
C ILE A 56 2.13 -0.33 6.54
N CYS A 57 0.87 -0.08 6.88
CA CYS A 57 0.02 0.86 6.14
C CYS A 57 0.57 2.29 6.15
N VAL A 58 1.06 2.76 7.30
CA VAL A 58 1.68 4.09 7.43
C VAL A 58 2.95 4.20 6.60
N ASN A 59 3.85 3.20 6.66
CA ASN A 59 5.07 3.18 5.86
C ASN A 59 4.75 3.16 4.35
N PHE A 60 3.73 2.41 3.93
CA PHE A 60 3.24 2.43 2.56
C PHE A 60 2.77 3.83 2.14
N LEU A 61 1.95 4.49 2.96
CA LEU A 61 1.47 5.85 2.67
C LEU A 61 2.60 6.88 2.65
N ASP A 62 3.62 6.73 3.50
CA ASP A 62 4.77 7.64 3.50
C ASP A 62 5.61 7.48 2.23
N ARG A 63 5.86 6.23 1.79
CA ARG A 63 6.52 5.95 0.50
C ARG A 63 5.71 6.47 -0.69
N LEU A 64 4.39 6.28 -0.66
CA LEU A 64 3.48 6.84 -1.67
C LEU A 64 3.58 8.37 -1.71
N LYS A 65 3.60 9.05 -0.56
CA LYS A 65 3.81 10.49 -0.50
C LYS A 65 5.17 10.90 -1.07
N GLN A 66 6.23 10.14 -0.77
CA GLN A 66 7.58 10.41 -1.26
C GLN A 66 7.71 10.22 -2.78
N SER A 67 7.00 9.26 -3.39
CA SER A 67 7.08 9.04 -4.84
C SER A 67 6.60 10.24 -5.65
N PHE A 68 5.68 11.05 -5.12
CA PHE A 68 5.25 12.30 -5.76
C PHE A 68 6.26 13.45 -5.62
N ARG A 69 7.26 13.34 -4.74
CA ARG A 69 8.33 14.35 -4.60
C ARG A 69 9.35 14.25 -5.73
N GLN A 70 9.63 13.06 -6.23
CA GLN A 70 10.55 12.85 -7.36
C GLN A 70 10.03 13.46 -8.66
N ALA A 71 8.71 13.50 -8.87
CA ALA A 71 8.10 14.16 -10.02
C ALA A 71 8.10 15.70 -9.94
N SER A 72 8.59 16.28 -8.84
CA SER A 72 8.55 17.74 -8.60
C SER A 72 9.91 18.44 -8.71
N SER A 73 10.98 17.72 -9.04
CA SER A 73 12.33 18.27 -9.24
C SER A 73 12.63 18.75 -10.67
N GLU A 74 11.61 18.81 -11.54
CA GLU A 74 11.68 19.51 -12.83
C GLU A 74 10.76 20.73 -12.77
N GLN A 75 11.21 21.79 -12.08
CA GLN A 75 10.79 23.19 -12.27
C GLN A 75 11.54 24.12 -11.31
#